data_AF-A0A947KRN3-F1
#
_entry.id   AF-A0A947KRN3-F1
#
_cell.length_a   1.000
_cell.length_b   1.000
_cell.length_c   1.000
_cell.angle_alpha   90.00
_cell.angle_beta   90.00
_cell.angle_gamma   90.00
#
_symmetry.space_group_name_H-M   'P 1'
#
loop_
_entity.id
_entity.type
_entity.pdbx_description
1 polymer ?
#
loop_
_entity_poly.entity_id
_entity_poly.type
_entity_poly.pdbx_seq_one_letter_code
_entity_poly.pdbx_strand_id
1 'polypeptide(L)'
;MKFNKSFITNLTALALIALSFSLDSSFDSLLLFTGLFALSGALTNQLAIHMLFEKVPFLYGSGVIPARFEAFKEAVKKLMMSEFFTKEQLDNFFKNEEKKIDLVPIIEETDFSPAFDALSKTVMESSFGGMLGMFGGEKALEGLREPFSQKMRSAVIKIVTTQEFNQTLQSHMQNSSLSDDMLQSIENVIDARLNELSPAMVKEMVQKLIKEHLSWLVVWGGVFGGLIGLISSFLI
;
A
#
# COMPACT_ATOMS: atom_id res chain seq x y z
N MET A 1 11.96 4.83 -32.72
CA MET A 1 12.39 6.16 -32.23
C MET A 1 11.13 7.00 -32.02
N LYS A 2 10.55 7.07 -30.81
CA LYS A 2 9.41 7.97 -30.55
C LYS A 2 9.99 9.40 -30.53
N PHE A 3 9.73 10.20 -31.57
CA PHE A 3 10.16 11.59 -31.59
C PHE A 3 9.60 12.30 -30.35
N ASN A 4 10.48 12.95 -29.59
CA ASN A 4 10.07 13.68 -28.40
C ASN A 4 9.25 14.90 -28.85
N LYS A 5 8.01 15.02 -28.36
CA LYS A 5 7.08 16.10 -28.77
C LYS A 5 7.69 17.49 -28.56
N SER A 6 8.46 17.65 -27.47
CA SER A 6 9.22 18.87 -27.17
C SER A 6 10.27 19.20 -28.25
N PHE A 7 10.93 18.18 -28.83
CA PHE A 7 11.91 18.40 -29.90
C PHE A 7 11.24 18.94 -31.17
N ILE A 8 10.07 18.42 -31.53
CA ILE A 8 9.31 18.91 -32.70
C ILE A 8 8.92 20.38 -32.48
N THR A 9 8.39 20.73 -31.31
CA THR A 9 8.01 22.12 -31.00
C THR A 9 9.19 23.08 -31.08
N ASN A 10 10.34 22.71 -30.49
CA ASN A 10 11.55 23.53 -30.55
C ASN A 10 12.08 23.66 -31.99
N LEU A 11 12.05 22.57 -32.75
CA LEU A 11 12.47 22.57 -34.15
C LEU A 11 11.56 23.46 -35.02
N THR A 12 10.24 23.38 -34.83
CA THR A 12 9.28 24.23 -35.54
C THR A 12 9.50 25.70 -35.19
N ALA A 13 9.70 26.04 -33.91
CA ALA A 13 9.98 27.42 -33.52
C ALA A 13 11.29 27.95 -34.13
N LEU A 14 12.35 27.14 -34.12
CA LEU A 14 13.62 27.48 -34.78
C LEU A 14 13.48 27.62 -36.30
N ALA A 15 12.67 26.78 -36.94
CA ALA A 15 12.40 26.88 -38.36
C ALA A 15 11.67 28.19 -38.70
N LEU A 16 10.69 28.62 -37.88
CA LEU A 16 10.02 29.91 -38.05
C LEU A 16 11.00 31.09 -37.93
N ILE A 17 11.92 31.04 -36.95
CA ILE A 17 12.98 32.03 -36.80
C ILE A 17 13.89 32.03 -38.04
N ALA A 18 14.35 30.87 -38.50
CA ALA A 18 15.24 30.78 -39.66
C ALA A 18 14.57 31.28 -40.97
N LEU A 19 13.28 30.99 -41.13
CA LEU A 19 12.49 31.46 -42.29
C LEU A 19 12.29 32.97 -42.29
N SER A 20 12.19 33.61 -41.12
CA SER A 20 12.08 35.07 -41.03
C SER A 20 13.23 35.79 -41.75
N PHE A 21 14.48 35.41 -41.43
CA PHE A 21 15.68 35.97 -42.06
C PHE A 21 15.85 35.66 -43.55
N SER A 22 15.11 34.69 -44.10
CA SER A 22 15.22 34.31 -45.52
C SER A 22 14.16 34.98 -46.41
N LEU A 23 13.15 35.63 -45.80
CA LEU A 23 12.02 36.24 -46.48
C LEU A 23 12.10 37.77 -46.36
N ASP A 24 12.54 38.46 -47.41
CA ASP A 24 12.57 39.94 -47.51
C ASP A 24 11.17 40.60 -47.60
N SER A 25 10.13 39.96 -47.06
CA SER A 25 8.73 40.37 -47.16
C SER A 25 8.21 41.01 -45.86
N SER A 26 7.10 41.74 -45.93
CA SER A 26 6.42 42.34 -44.76
C SER A 26 6.02 41.35 -43.65
N PHE A 27 6.22 40.04 -43.86
CA PHE A 27 5.95 38.96 -42.90
C PHE A 27 7.16 38.55 -42.05
N ASP A 28 8.35 39.15 -42.27
CA ASP A 28 9.58 38.85 -41.51
C ASP A 28 9.36 39.04 -40.00
N SER A 29 8.90 40.22 -39.59
CA SER A 29 8.57 40.55 -38.19
C SER A 29 7.59 39.54 -37.56
N LEU A 30 6.55 39.15 -38.31
CA LEU A 30 5.54 38.22 -37.85
C LEU A 30 6.13 36.84 -37.56
N LEU A 31 6.93 36.31 -38.48
CA LEU A 31 7.58 35.01 -38.32
C LEU A 31 8.63 35.03 -37.21
N LEU A 32 9.40 36.12 -37.09
CA LEU A 32 10.44 36.29 -36.08
C LEU A 32 9.85 36.32 -34.67
N PHE A 33 8.88 37.19 -34.40
CA PHE A 33 8.26 37.29 -33.07
C PHE A 33 7.47 36.03 -32.70
N THR A 34 6.74 35.45 -33.65
CA THR A 34 6.05 34.16 -33.45
C THR A 34 7.06 33.07 -33.08
N GLY A 35 8.16 32.95 -33.82
CA GLY A 35 9.20 31.95 -33.58
C GLY A 35 9.93 32.15 -32.25
N LEU A 36 10.33 33.40 -31.93
CA LEU A 36 11.04 33.72 -30.69
C LEU A 36 10.18 33.46 -29.44
N PHE A 37 8.92 33.89 -29.45
CA PHE A 37 8.03 33.66 -28.31
C PHE A 37 7.63 32.19 -28.20
N ALA A 38 7.41 31.48 -29.31
CA ALA A 38 7.20 30.04 -29.30
C ALA A 38 8.40 29.28 -28.72
N LEU A 39 9.61 29.65 -29.12
CA LEU A 39 10.84 29.04 -28.61
C LEU A 39 11.02 29.33 -27.11
N SER A 40 10.83 30.59 -26.70
CA SER A 40 10.92 31.00 -25.29
C SER A 40 9.90 30.25 -24.41
N GLY A 41 8.65 30.15 -24.86
CA GLY A 41 7.59 29.42 -24.14
C GLY A 41 7.90 27.93 -24.02
N ALA A 42 8.33 27.30 -25.10
CA ALA A 42 8.71 25.88 -25.09
C ALA A 42 9.93 25.62 -24.19
N LEU A 43 10.99 26.44 -24.28
CA LEU A 43 12.20 26.30 -23.47
C LEU A 43 11.94 26.54 -21.97
N THR A 44 11.20 27.59 -21.63
CA THR A 44 10.83 27.89 -20.24
C THR A 44 10.06 26.72 -19.63
N ASN A 45 9.15 26.14 -20.39
CA ASN A 45 8.35 25.03 -19.92
C ASN A 45 9.15 23.71 -19.84
N GLN A 46 10.08 23.49 -20.76
CA GLN A 46 11.03 22.37 -20.69
C GLN A 46 11.91 22.47 -19.44
N LEU A 47 12.39 23.68 -19.13
CA LEU A 47 13.14 23.97 -17.92
C LEU A 47 12.29 23.74 -16.66
N ALA A 48 11.03 24.19 -16.68
CA ALA A 48 10.08 23.97 -15.59
C ALA A 48 9.85 22.47 -15.30
N ILE A 49 9.73 21.64 -16.34
CA ILE A 49 9.64 20.19 -16.16
C ILE A 49 10.94 19.62 -15.59
N HIS A 50 12.09 20.06 -16.10
CA HIS A 50 13.39 19.60 -15.59
C HIS A 50 13.58 19.96 -14.11
N MET A 51 13.23 21.17 -13.70
CA MET A 51 13.36 21.63 -12.31
C MET A 51 12.37 20.97 -11.35
N LEU A 52 11.31 20.29 -11.80
CA LEU A 52 10.50 19.47 -10.89
C LEU A 52 11.30 18.29 -10.32
N PHE A 53 12.18 17.71 -11.14
CA PHE A 53 12.90 16.47 -10.83
C PHE A 53 14.36 16.68 -10.46
N GLU A 54 15.01 17.73 -10.97
CA GLU A 54 16.42 18.03 -10.75
C GLU A 54 16.62 19.39 -10.08
N LYS A 55 17.62 19.49 -9.22
CA LYS A 55 18.07 20.78 -8.69
C LYS A 55 18.87 21.52 -9.76
N VAL A 56 18.48 22.74 -10.06
CA VAL A 56 19.16 23.62 -11.01
C VAL A 56 19.79 24.77 -10.22
N PRO A 57 21.11 25.01 -10.36
CA PRO A 57 21.76 26.14 -9.70
C PRO A 57 21.06 27.46 -10.03
N PHE A 58 20.96 28.37 -9.06
CA PHE A 58 20.34 29.70 -9.17
C PHE A 58 18.82 29.76 -9.37
N LEU A 59 18.12 28.62 -9.55
CA LEU A 59 16.67 28.59 -9.66
C LEU A 59 16.03 28.07 -8.36
N TYR A 60 15.41 29.00 -7.61
CA TYR A 60 14.61 28.68 -6.44
C TYR A 60 13.42 27.79 -6.83
N GLY A 61 13.10 26.81 -5.98
CA GLY A 61 12.04 25.85 -6.25
C GLY A 61 12.43 24.75 -7.24
N SER A 62 13.73 24.53 -7.52
CA SER A 62 14.18 23.36 -8.27
C SER A 62 14.35 22.12 -7.38
N GLY A 63 14.15 20.94 -7.96
CA GLY A 63 14.14 19.64 -7.28
C GLY A 63 12.96 19.46 -6.31
N VAL A 64 11.77 19.97 -6.64
CA VAL A 64 10.60 19.92 -5.72
C VAL A 64 10.23 18.50 -5.31
N ILE A 65 10.20 17.56 -6.25
CA ILE A 65 9.80 16.17 -5.99
C ILE A 65 10.74 15.49 -4.97
N PRO A 66 12.07 15.42 -5.19
CA PRO A 66 12.96 14.84 -4.20
C PRO A 66 13.02 15.66 -2.89
N ALA A 67 12.81 16.99 -2.94
CA ALA A 67 12.78 17.82 -1.73
C ALA A 67 11.55 17.57 -0.84
N ARG A 68 10.45 17.04 -1.39
CA ARG A 68 9.21 16.72 -0.68
C ARG A 68 9.09 15.23 -0.35
N PHE A 69 10.21 14.49 -0.33
CA PHE A 69 10.24 13.04 -0.11
C PHE A 69 9.54 12.60 1.20
N GLU A 70 9.78 13.31 2.30
CA GLU A 70 9.12 12.98 3.59
C GLU A 70 7.60 13.14 3.51
N ALA A 71 7.12 14.22 2.90
CA ALA A 71 5.69 14.44 2.69
C ALA A 71 5.07 13.38 1.77
N PHE A 72 5.84 12.86 0.79
CA PHE A 72 5.40 11.74 -0.03
C PHE A 72 5.23 10.46 0.80
N LYS A 73 6.22 10.10 1.64
CA LYS A 73 6.11 8.93 2.53
C LYS A 73 4.88 9.02 3.42
N GLU A 74 4.67 10.17 4.05
CA GLU A 74 3.52 10.41 4.92
C GLU A 74 2.20 10.29 4.15
N ALA A 75 2.10 10.87 2.95
CA ALA A 75 0.91 10.76 2.12
C ALA A 75 0.61 9.31 1.71
N VAL A 76 1.64 8.53 1.35
CA VAL A 76 1.48 7.10 1.03
C VAL A 76 1.05 6.31 2.27
N LYS A 77 1.69 6.52 3.42
CA LYS A 77 1.30 5.88 4.68
C LYS A 77 -0.17 6.15 4.99
N LYS A 78 -0.57 7.42 4.93
CA LYS A 78 -1.94 7.85 5.18
C LYS A 78 -2.91 7.15 4.25
N LEU A 79 -2.63 7.15 2.94
CA LEU A 79 -3.46 6.49 1.94
C LEU A 79 -3.58 4.98 2.20
N MET A 80 -2.49 4.30 2.56
CA MET A 80 -2.54 2.87 2.89
C MET A 80 -3.41 2.60 4.12
N MET A 81 -3.20 3.35 5.19
CA MET A 81 -3.95 3.13 6.45
C MET A 81 -5.40 3.60 6.38
N SER A 82 -5.69 4.68 5.64
CA SER A 82 -7.05 5.23 5.55
C SER A 82 -7.93 4.54 4.53
N GLU A 83 -7.35 4.02 3.44
CA GLU A 83 -8.13 3.44 2.33
C GLU A 83 -8.07 1.90 2.27
N PHE A 84 -6.94 1.29 2.65
CA PHE A 84 -6.70 -0.15 2.44
C PHE A 84 -6.65 -0.98 3.72
N PHE A 85 -6.25 -0.38 4.85
CA PHE A 85 -6.12 -1.06 6.13
C PHE A 85 -6.91 -0.33 7.21
N THR A 86 -8.22 -0.20 6.99
CA THR A 86 -9.12 0.35 8.01
C THR A 86 -9.53 -0.72 9.02
N LYS A 87 -9.91 -0.27 10.22
CA LYS A 87 -10.47 -1.17 11.25
C LYS A 87 -11.67 -1.95 10.72
N GLU A 88 -12.57 -1.30 10.00
CA GLU A 88 -13.74 -1.94 9.40
C GLU A 88 -13.37 -3.04 8.38
N GLN A 89 -12.37 -2.79 7.52
CA GLN A 89 -11.91 -3.78 6.55
C GLN A 89 -11.31 -5.01 7.24
N LEU A 90 -10.54 -4.82 8.32
CA LEU A 90 -9.98 -5.93 9.10
C LEU A 90 -11.06 -6.70 9.87
N ASP A 91 -12.00 -6.00 10.50
CA ASP A 91 -13.12 -6.65 11.19
C ASP A 91 -13.96 -7.49 10.21
N ASN A 92 -14.16 -6.99 8.99
CA ASN A 92 -14.83 -7.74 7.92
C ASN A 92 -13.99 -8.92 7.40
N PHE A 93 -12.66 -8.79 7.37
CA PHE A 93 -11.75 -9.89 7.03
C PHE A 93 -11.85 -11.02 8.06
N PHE A 94 -11.75 -10.72 9.35
CA PHE A 94 -11.87 -11.73 10.41
C PHE A 94 -13.23 -12.43 10.39
N LYS A 95 -14.34 -11.70 10.22
CA LYS A 95 -15.68 -12.29 10.07
C LYS A 95 -15.77 -13.32 8.93
N ASN A 96 -14.99 -13.16 7.86
CA ASN A 96 -15.00 -14.07 6.73
C ASN A 96 -14.05 -15.26 6.91
N GLU A 97 -12.89 -15.06 7.51
CA GLU A 97 -11.94 -16.14 7.80
C GLU A 97 -12.39 -17.01 8.97
N GLU A 98 -13.10 -16.46 9.96
CA GLU A 98 -13.70 -17.19 11.09
C GLU A 98 -14.60 -18.35 10.62
N LYS A 99 -15.37 -18.16 9.54
CA LYS A 99 -16.23 -19.20 8.98
C LYS A 99 -15.46 -20.41 8.45
N LYS A 100 -14.14 -20.30 8.32
CA LYS A 100 -13.25 -21.33 7.78
C LYS A 100 -12.37 -21.97 8.85
N ILE A 101 -12.41 -21.49 10.11
CA ILE A 101 -11.61 -22.08 11.19
C ILE A 101 -12.23 -23.41 11.58
N ASP A 102 -11.57 -24.49 11.15
CA ASP A 102 -11.88 -25.85 11.62
C ASP A 102 -10.92 -26.24 12.75
N LEU A 103 -11.46 -26.35 13.96
CA LEU A 103 -10.69 -26.73 15.15
C LEU A 103 -10.58 -28.25 15.33
N VAL A 104 -11.32 -29.04 14.53
CA VAL A 104 -11.34 -30.51 14.65
C VAL A 104 -9.95 -31.12 14.52
N PRO A 105 -9.12 -30.77 13.51
CA PRO A 105 -7.80 -31.37 13.35
C PRO A 105 -6.88 -31.12 14.56
N ILE A 106 -6.96 -29.91 15.13
CA ILE A 106 -6.15 -29.53 16.29
C ILE A 106 -6.54 -30.37 17.51
N ILE A 107 -7.83 -30.61 17.71
CA ILE A 107 -8.34 -31.41 18.84
C ILE A 107 -8.02 -32.90 18.65
N GLU A 108 -8.01 -33.39 17.41
CA GLU A 108 -7.64 -34.77 17.10
C GLU A 108 -6.19 -35.07 17.50
N GLU A 109 -5.29 -34.13 17.24
CA GLU A 109 -3.86 -34.22 17.60
C GLU A 109 -3.56 -33.85 19.07
N THR A 110 -4.55 -33.35 19.81
CA THR A 110 -4.37 -32.94 21.21
C THR A 110 -4.25 -34.14 22.15
N ASP A 111 -3.27 -34.10 23.05
CA ASP A 111 -3.09 -35.08 24.12
C ASP A 111 -3.99 -34.76 25.33
N PHE A 112 -4.89 -35.70 25.65
CA PHE A 112 -5.84 -35.60 26.77
C PHE A 112 -5.36 -36.33 28.03
N SER A 113 -4.16 -36.93 28.02
CA SER A 113 -3.56 -37.59 29.19
C SER A 113 -3.53 -36.70 30.43
N PRO A 114 -3.17 -35.40 30.36
CA PRO A 114 -3.17 -34.53 31.54
C PRO A 114 -4.57 -34.35 32.17
N ALA A 115 -5.63 -34.34 31.36
CA ALA A 115 -7.00 -34.24 31.85
C ALA A 115 -7.43 -35.53 32.56
N PHE A 116 -6.98 -36.69 32.05
CA PHE A 116 -7.20 -37.97 32.70
C PHE A 116 -6.46 -38.04 34.05
N ASP A 117 -5.19 -37.64 34.09
CA ASP A 117 -4.38 -37.67 35.31
C ASP A 117 -5.01 -36.78 36.40
N ALA A 118 -5.48 -35.59 36.03
CA ALA A 118 -6.20 -34.69 36.93
C ALA A 118 -7.50 -35.31 37.47
N LEU A 119 -8.28 -35.98 36.60
CA LEU A 119 -9.50 -36.67 37.01
C LEU A 119 -9.19 -37.84 37.94
N SER A 120 -8.23 -38.69 37.58
CA SER A 120 -7.80 -39.85 38.36
C SER A 120 -7.38 -39.43 39.77
N LYS A 121 -6.54 -38.40 39.87
CA LYS A 121 -6.11 -37.83 41.14
C LYS A 121 -7.30 -37.31 41.96
N THR A 122 -8.21 -36.57 41.34
CA THR A 122 -9.41 -36.04 42.01
C THR A 122 -10.30 -37.16 42.55
N VAL A 123 -10.46 -38.25 41.78
CA VAL A 123 -11.24 -39.43 42.22
C VAL A 123 -10.56 -40.11 43.40
N MET A 124 -9.23 -40.27 43.37
CA MET A 124 -8.44 -40.86 44.46
C MET A 124 -8.46 -40.03 45.74
N GLU A 125 -8.55 -38.70 45.63
CA GLU A 125 -8.68 -37.79 46.77
C GLU A 125 -10.12 -37.72 47.33
N SER A 126 -11.11 -38.21 46.59
CA SER A 126 -12.52 -38.20 46.99
C SER A 126 -12.90 -39.38 47.90
N SER A 127 -14.13 -39.37 48.41
CA SER A 127 -14.72 -40.50 49.15
C SER A 127 -14.75 -41.81 48.35
N PHE A 128 -14.72 -41.75 47.02
CA PHE A 128 -14.61 -42.92 46.14
C PHE A 128 -13.19 -43.50 46.11
N GLY A 129 -12.16 -42.70 46.34
CA GLY A 129 -10.77 -43.15 46.36
C GLY A 129 -10.48 -44.17 47.45
N GLY A 130 -11.08 -43.98 48.64
CA GLY A 130 -11.00 -44.95 49.74
C GLY A 130 -11.63 -46.30 49.40
N MET A 131 -12.69 -46.31 48.58
CA MET A 131 -13.32 -47.53 48.08
C MET A 131 -12.49 -48.19 46.96
N LEU A 132 -11.94 -47.38 46.05
CA LEU A 132 -11.05 -47.84 44.97
C LEU A 132 -9.73 -48.41 45.49
N GLY A 133 -9.24 -47.95 46.64
CA GLY A 133 -8.05 -48.50 47.30
C GLY A 133 -8.14 -50.01 47.55
N MET A 134 -9.35 -50.54 47.80
CA MET A 134 -9.58 -51.98 47.97
C MET A 134 -9.51 -52.77 46.65
N PHE A 135 -9.66 -52.10 45.51
CA PHE A 135 -9.69 -52.69 44.16
C PHE A 135 -8.45 -52.35 43.31
N GLY A 136 -7.34 -51.94 43.94
CA GLY A 136 -6.07 -51.65 43.25
C GLY A 136 -5.76 -50.16 43.07
N GLY A 137 -6.58 -49.27 43.63
CA GLY A 137 -6.35 -47.82 43.67
C GLY A 137 -6.23 -47.21 42.27
N GLU A 138 -5.27 -46.29 42.10
CA GLU A 138 -5.03 -45.58 40.84
C GLU A 138 -4.79 -46.51 39.64
N LYS A 139 -4.14 -47.66 39.86
CA LYS A 139 -3.89 -48.65 38.79
C LYS A 139 -5.17 -49.25 38.22
N ALA A 140 -6.27 -49.25 38.98
CA ALA A 140 -7.57 -49.70 38.50
C ALA A 140 -8.18 -48.71 37.50
N LEU A 141 -7.82 -47.42 37.58
CA LEU A 141 -8.30 -46.38 36.68
C LEU A 141 -7.50 -46.33 35.38
N GLU A 142 -6.22 -46.74 35.40
CA GLU A 142 -5.31 -46.62 34.24
C GLU A 142 -5.84 -47.28 32.96
N GLY A 143 -6.58 -48.39 33.08
CA GLY A 143 -7.25 -49.04 31.94
C GLY A 143 -8.32 -48.18 31.24
N LEU A 144 -8.76 -47.10 31.89
CA LEU A 144 -9.71 -46.13 31.36
C LEU A 144 -9.05 -44.92 30.69
N ARG A 145 -7.72 -44.78 30.71
CA ARG A 145 -7.02 -43.62 30.15
C ARG A 145 -7.35 -43.40 28.67
N GLU A 146 -7.21 -44.44 27.86
CA GLU A 146 -7.48 -44.39 26.43
C GLU A 146 -8.97 -44.14 26.11
N PRO A 147 -9.94 -44.91 26.65
CA PRO A 147 -11.35 -44.64 26.36
C PRO A 147 -11.82 -43.28 26.90
N PHE A 148 -11.28 -42.80 28.02
CA PHE A 148 -11.52 -41.43 28.49
C PHE A 148 -11.02 -40.39 27.49
N SER A 149 -9.77 -40.51 27.05
CA SER A 149 -9.16 -39.57 26.10
C SER A 149 -9.95 -39.50 24.79
N GLN A 150 -10.38 -40.64 24.27
CA GLN A 150 -11.24 -40.69 23.08
C GLN A 150 -12.60 -40.03 23.30
N LYS A 151 -13.27 -40.32 24.44
CA LYS A 151 -14.56 -39.71 24.76
C LYS A 151 -14.45 -38.20 24.98
N MET A 152 -13.40 -37.75 25.64
CA MET A 152 -13.11 -36.33 25.84
C MET A 152 -12.86 -35.63 24.50
N ARG A 153 -12.02 -36.21 23.64
CA ARG A 153 -11.80 -35.69 22.28
C ARG A 153 -13.12 -35.53 21.53
N SER A 154 -13.96 -36.58 21.49
CA SER A 154 -15.27 -36.51 20.84
C SER A 154 -16.20 -35.45 21.46
N ALA A 155 -16.18 -35.30 22.78
CA ALA A 155 -16.99 -34.30 23.48
C ALA A 155 -16.53 -32.87 23.15
N VAL A 156 -15.22 -32.62 23.13
CA VAL A 156 -14.66 -31.31 22.80
C VAL A 156 -14.91 -30.98 21.32
N ILE A 157 -14.73 -31.92 20.39
CA ILE A 157 -15.10 -31.77 18.98
C ILE A 157 -16.57 -31.35 18.86
N LYS A 158 -17.47 -32.04 19.58
CA LYS A 158 -18.89 -31.70 19.57
C LYS A 158 -19.14 -30.28 20.09
N ILE A 159 -18.41 -29.82 21.11
CA ILE A 159 -18.53 -28.46 21.66
C ILE A 159 -18.06 -27.43 20.65
N VAL A 160 -16.87 -27.59 20.06
CA VAL A 160 -16.31 -26.56 19.16
C VAL A 160 -17.07 -26.44 17.83
N THR A 161 -17.77 -27.51 17.43
CA THR A 161 -18.61 -27.51 16.24
C THR A 161 -19.99 -26.92 16.49
N THR A 162 -20.39 -26.63 17.74
CA THR A 162 -21.71 -26.03 17.98
C THR A 162 -21.78 -24.57 17.57
N GLN A 163 -22.99 -24.10 17.32
CA GLN A 163 -23.23 -22.71 16.95
C GLN A 163 -22.93 -21.75 18.12
N GLU A 164 -23.18 -22.17 19.36
CA GLU A 164 -22.93 -21.36 20.56
C GLU A 164 -21.44 -21.10 20.78
N PHE A 165 -20.59 -22.12 20.58
CA PHE A 165 -19.14 -21.95 20.67
C PHE A 165 -18.65 -21.01 19.58
N ASN A 166 -19.08 -21.21 18.33
CA ASN A 166 -18.72 -20.35 17.21
C ASN A 166 -19.14 -18.88 17.42
N GLN A 167 -20.33 -18.64 17.97
CA GLN A 167 -20.78 -17.28 18.33
C GLN A 167 -19.92 -16.66 19.44
N THR A 168 -19.53 -17.46 20.44
CA THR A 168 -18.69 -17.00 21.55
C THR A 168 -17.29 -16.66 21.05
N LEU A 169 -16.70 -17.53 20.22
CA LEU A 169 -15.40 -17.30 19.59
C LEU A 169 -15.41 -16.01 18.74
N GLN A 170 -16.45 -15.85 17.92
CA GLN A 170 -16.65 -14.67 17.09
C GLN A 170 -16.74 -13.39 17.91
N SER A 171 -17.53 -13.40 18.99
CA SER A 171 -17.64 -12.24 19.88
C SER A 171 -16.29 -11.88 20.52
N HIS A 172 -15.51 -12.88 20.92
CA HIS A 172 -14.19 -12.64 21.51
C HIS A 172 -13.18 -12.11 20.50
N MET A 173 -13.16 -12.62 19.27
CA MET A 173 -12.24 -12.14 18.23
C MET A 173 -12.57 -10.70 17.81
N GLN A 174 -13.85 -10.39 17.58
CA GLN A 174 -14.27 -9.03 17.19
C GLN A 174 -14.06 -7.99 18.30
N ASN A 175 -14.24 -8.38 19.56
CA ASN A 175 -14.03 -7.49 20.71
C ASN A 175 -12.58 -7.51 21.22
N SER A 176 -11.71 -8.34 20.65
CA SER A 176 -10.30 -8.38 21.05
C SER A 176 -9.53 -7.19 20.49
N SER A 177 -8.42 -6.85 21.13
CA SER A 177 -7.44 -5.90 20.60
C SER A 177 -6.76 -6.40 19.32
N LEU A 178 -7.09 -7.59 18.81
CA LEU A 178 -6.38 -8.24 17.71
C LEU A 178 -6.46 -7.43 16.41
N SER A 179 -7.60 -6.79 16.13
CA SER A 179 -7.69 -5.84 15.00
C SER A 179 -6.74 -4.65 15.18
N ASP A 180 -6.66 -4.09 16.39
CA ASP A 180 -5.79 -2.94 16.69
C ASP A 180 -4.30 -3.35 16.67
N ASP A 181 -3.96 -4.52 17.22
CA ASP A 181 -2.61 -5.09 17.21
C ASP A 181 -2.15 -5.43 15.78
N MET A 182 -3.06 -5.93 14.94
CA MET A 182 -2.80 -6.20 13.52
C MET A 182 -2.61 -4.89 12.73
N LEU A 183 -3.43 -3.87 12.98
CA LEU A 183 -3.24 -2.53 12.40
C LEU A 183 -1.86 -1.97 12.73
N GLN A 184 -1.47 -2.04 14.01
CA GLN A 184 -0.16 -1.57 14.44
C GLN A 184 0.97 -2.35 13.76
N SER A 185 0.81 -3.66 13.62
CA SER A 185 1.79 -4.52 12.95
C SER A 185 1.92 -4.16 11.46
N ILE A 186 0.79 -3.96 10.77
CA ILE A 186 0.77 -3.53 9.37
C ILE A 186 1.41 -2.15 9.22
N GLU A 187 1.06 -1.20 10.11
CA GLU A 187 1.64 0.14 10.11
C GLU A 187 3.17 0.08 10.23
N ASN A 188 3.69 -0.73 11.17
CA ASN A 188 5.13 -0.91 11.35
C ASN A 188 5.82 -1.49 10.10
N VAL A 189 5.17 -2.44 9.41
CA VAL A 189 5.68 -3.00 8.14
C VAL A 189 5.69 -1.96 7.03
N ILE A 190 4.63 -1.16 6.92
CA ILE A 190 4.53 -0.06 5.96
C ILE A 190 5.63 0.96 6.24
N ASP A 191 5.82 1.37 7.50
CA ASP A 191 6.87 2.32 7.89
C ASP A 191 8.26 1.80 7.54
N ALA A 192 8.55 0.52 7.83
CA ALA A 192 9.82 -0.10 7.45
C ALA A 192 10.05 -0.02 5.93
N ARG A 193 9.04 -0.36 5.11
CA ARG A 193 9.13 -0.28 3.65
C ARG A 193 9.25 1.13 3.12
N LEU A 194 8.53 2.09 3.71
CA LEU A 194 8.63 3.50 3.33
C LEU A 194 10.02 4.07 3.67
N ASN A 195 10.63 3.62 4.76
CA ASN A 195 11.99 4.03 5.16
C ASN A 195 13.10 3.42 4.28
N GLU A 196 12.84 2.31 3.59
CA GLU A 196 13.73 1.77 2.56
C GLU A 196 13.71 2.60 1.26
N LEU A 197 12.70 3.44 1.05
CA LEU A 197 12.63 4.29 -0.13
C LEU A 197 13.69 5.39 -0.08
N SER A 198 14.22 5.72 -1.25
CA SER A 198 15.07 6.89 -1.44
C SER A 198 14.37 7.97 -2.27
N PRO A 199 14.80 9.24 -2.16
CA PRO A 199 14.30 10.32 -3.01
C PRO A 199 14.44 10.02 -4.52
N ALA A 200 15.49 9.28 -4.91
CA ALA A 200 15.72 8.89 -6.30
C ALA A 200 14.64 7.91 -6.80
N MET A 201 14.26 6.93 -5.99
CA MET A 201 13.20 5.98 -6.35
C MET A 201 11.86 6.68 -6.53
N VAL A 202 11.51 7.62 -5.64
CA VAL A 202 10.26 8.40 -5.75
C VAL A 202 10.27 9.27 -7.00
N LYS A 203 11.39 9.94 -7.29
CA LYS A 203 11.58 10.71 -8.52
C LYS A 203 11.32 9.82 -9.75
N GLU A 204 11.91 8.63 -9.82
CA GLU A 204 11.71 7.70 -10.92
C GLU A 204 10.26 7.23 -11.06
N MET A 205 9.61 6.88 -9.94
CA MET A 205 8.21 6.47 -9.93
C MET A 205 7.29 7.58 -10.45
N VAL A 206 7.40 8.79 -9.90
CA VAL A 206 6.59 9.93 -10.33
C VAL A 206 6.87 10.27 -11.79
N GLN A 207 8.15 10.33 -12.18
CA GLN A 207 8.54 10.64 -13.55
C GLN A 207 7.97 9.60 -14.53
N LYS A 208 8.01 8.31 -14.21
CA LYS A 208 7.42 7.26 -15.05
C LYS A 208 5.91 7.43 -15.22
N LEU A 209 5.20 7.84 -14.17
CA LEU A 209 3.76 8.07 -14.21
C LEU A 209 3.36 9.29 -15.06
N ILE A 210 4.08 10.41 -14.96
CA ILE A 210 3.61 11.69 -15.54
C ILE A 210 4.37 12.16 -16.80
N LYS A 211 5.50 11.54 -17.16
CA LYS A 211 6.38 11.99 -18.26
C LYS A 211 5.66 12.14 -19.61
N GLU A 212 4.73 11.25 -19.92
CA GLU A 212 3.98 11.30 -21.19
C GLU A 212 3.06 12.53 -21.27
N HIS A 213 2.51 12.96 -20.14
CA HIS A 213 1.64 14.12 -20.03
C HIS A 213 2.44 15.43 -19.95
N LEU A 214 3.58 15.45 -19.23
CA LEU A 214 4.42 16.64 -19.13
C LEU A 214 4.96 17.11 -20.48
N SER A 215 5.20 16.19 -21.42
CA SER A 215 5.70 16.54 -22.75
C SER A 215 4.72 17.45 -23.53
N TRP A 216 3.41 17.37 -23.25
CA TRP A 216 2.40 18.24 -23.84
C TRP A 216 2.49 19.68 -23.35
N LEU A 217 2.92 19.87 -22.11
CA LEU A 217 3.09 21.20 -21.52
C LEU A 217 4.06 22.04 -22.38
N VAL A 218 5.12 21.41 -22.92
CA VAL A 218 6.11 22.07 -23.79
C VAL A 218 5.49 22.46 -25.14
N VAL A 219 4.69 21.58 -25.71
CA VAL A 219 3.98 21.84 -26.98
C VAL A 219 3.07 23.05 -26.82
N TRP A 220 2.27 23.07 -25.76
CA TRP A 220 1.38 24.20 -25.47
C TRP A 220 2.14 25.48 -25.14
N GLY A 221 3.25 25.40 -24.40
CA GLY A 221 4.14 26.53 -24.19
C GLY A 221 4.62 27.14 -25.50
N GLY A 222 4.96 26.31 -26.49
CA GLY A 222 5.31 26.78 -27.83
C GLY A 222 4.14 27.35 -28.62
N VAL A 223 2.97 26.72 -28.59
CA VAL A 223 1.77 27.21 -29.31
C VAL A 223 1.30 28.54 -28.74
N PHE A 224 1.15 28.66 -27.42
CA PHE A 224 0.72 29.91 -26.78
C PHE A 224 1.79 31.00 -26.89
N GLY A 225 3.06 30.65 -26.76
CA GLY A 225 4.16 31.57 -27.05
C GLY A 225 4.06 32.10 -28.47
N GLY A 226 3.89 31.23 -29.45
CA GLY A 226 3.73 31.62 -30.86
C GLY A 226 2.52 32.54 -31.10
N LEU A 227 1.36 32.22 -30.51
CA LEU A 227 0.17 33.07 -30.61
C LEU A 227 0.41 34.47 -30.02
N ILE A 228 1.07 34.56 -28.85
CA ILE A 228 1.41 35.85 -28.24
C ILE A 228 2.40 36.62 -29.10
N GLY A 229 3.42 35.94 -29.65
CA GLY A 229 4.39 36.54 -30.57
C GLY A 229 3.73 37.09 -31.83
N LEU A 230 2.79 36.34 -32.41
CA LEU A 230 2.02 36.75 -33.59
C LEU A 230 1.20 38.00 -33.29
N ILE A 231 0.46 38.03 -32.18
CA ILE A 231 -0.34 39.20 -31.77
C ILE A 231 0.58 40.40 -31.51
N SER A 232 1.72 40.18 -30.85
CA SER A 232 2.69 41.24 -30.52
C SER A 232 3.28 41.87 -31.78
N SER A 233 3.52 41.08 -32.83
CA SER A 233 4.00 41.58 -34.12
C SER A 233 3.03 42.50 -34.86
N PHE A 234 1.74 42.50 -34.51
CA PHE A 234 0.78 43.46 -35.08
C PHE A 234 0.70 44.76 -34.29
N LEU A 235 1.20 44.77 -33.05
CA LEU A 235 1.16 45.92 -32.14
C LEU A 235 2.48 46.71 -32.12
N ILE A 236 3.57 46.10 -32.57
CA ILE A 236 4.94 46.64 -32.61
C ILE A 236 5.33 46.85 -34.07
#